data_AF-A0A955RW13-F1
#
_entry.id   AF-A0A955RW13-F1
#
_cell.length_a   1.000
_cell.length_b   1.000
_cell.length_c   1.000
_cell.angle_alpha   90.00
_cell.angle_beta   90.00
_cell.angle_gamma   90.00
#
_symmetry.space_group_name_H-M   'P 1'
#
loop_
_entity.id
_entity.type
_entity.pdbx_description
1 polymer ?
#
loop_
_entity_poly.entity_id
_entity_poly.type
_entity_poly.pdbx_seq_one_letter_code
_entity_poly.pdbx_strand_id
1 'polypeptide(L)'
;MKIMKAGRLACYWISVWMIIGTLNPRTCAAVESSLSVQYRVSESQRVLEEFVGYLHRVSLDEIASASKVLILIPNAIEESYVFKGQHGEGVMLYRSDNGSWNGPAFISLFGKSSDWNSADTTADLVMVLPSAAGMDPLLQHRFILGSDIRSVAGYPAKSDVFSSDPPIRTFLRQDDIFIGVDLNGSVIQEDLEANKAYYTQALTSHDILTGKHLSPGPDSGGFGGIITRMNGFPEFEQTMQRVE
;
A
#
# COMPACT_ATOMS: atom_id res chain seq x y z
N MET A 1 62.01 22.34 19.66
CA MET A 1 60.96 22.52 18.62
C MET A 1 60.08 21.27 18.54
N LYS A 2 58.96 21.22 19.27
CA LYS A 2 57.77 20.34 19.07
C LYS A 2 56.84 20.45 20.28
N ILE A 3 56.19 21.61 20.46
CA ILE A 3 55.09 21.79 21.42
C ILE A 3 53.91 22.45 20.69
N MET A 4 53.55 21.99 19.50
CA MET A 4 52.46 22.58 18.72
C MET A 4 51.83 21.56 17.76
N LYS A 5 51.20 20.47 18.24
CA LYS A 5 50.29 19.67 17.40
C LYS A 5 49.06 19.06 18.12
N ALA A 6 49.00 19.06 19.45
CA ALA A 6 47.91 18.39 20.18
C ALA A 6 46.56 19.16 20.23
N GLY A 7 46.56 20.49 20.12
CA GLY A 7 45.34 21.30 20.29
C GLY A 7 44.40 21.35 19.07
N ARG A 8 44.88 21.09 17.85
CA ARG A 8 44.06 21.22 16.62
C ARG A 8 43.14 20.03 16.36
N LEU A 9 43.47 18.84 16.87
CA LEU A 9 42.63 17.64 16.75
C LEU A 9 41.49 17.63 17.77
N ALA A 10 41.71 18.17 18.98
CA ALA A 10 40.68 18.26 20.02
C ALA A 10 39.51 19.18 19.61
N CYS A 11 39.78 20.31 18.94
CA CYS A 11 38.72 21.19 18.44
C CYS A 11 37.88 20.53 17.33
N TYR A 12 38.47 19.66 16.50
CA TYR A 12 37.76 19.02 15.39
C TYR A 12 36.75 17.96 15.87
N TRP A 13 37.09 17.23 16.94
CA TRP A 13 36.19 16.24 17.54
C TRP A 13 35.03 16.89 18.30
N ILE A 14 35.26 18.04 18.94
CA ILE A 14 34.23 18.81 19.65
C ILE A 14 33.29 19.51 18.65
N SER A 15 33.79 20.03 17.53
CA SER A 15 32.95 20.64 16.51
C SER A 15 32.09 19.62 15.76
N VAL A 16 32.58 18.41 15.52
CA VAL A 16 31.78 17.34 14.88
C VAL A 16 30.66 16.85 15.80
N TRP A 17 30.88 16.74 17.12
CA TRP A 17 29.83 16.40 18.08
C TRP A 17 28.78 17.51 18.27
N MET A 18 29.18 18.79 18.19
CA MET A 18 28.22 19.91 18.26
C MET A 18 27.33 20.01 17.01
N ILE A 19 27.82 19.61 15.84
CA ILE A 19 27.00 19.62 14.62
C ILE A 19 25.98 18.47 14.66
N ILE A 20 26.33 17.31 15.22
CA ILE A 20 25.42 16.16 15.37
C ILE A 20 24.35 16.42 16.44
N GLY A 21 24.65 17.20 17.48
CA GLY A 21 23.72 17.54 18.57
C GLY A 21 22.53 18.45 18.18
N THR A 22 22.44 18.88 16.92
CA THR A 22 21.33 19.72 16.42
C THR A 22 20.29 18.96 15.60
N LEU A 23 20.50 17.67 15.33
CA LEU A 23 19.46 16.80 14.77
C LEU A 23 18.44 16.51 15.86
N ASN A 24 17.45 17.41 15.93
CA ASN A 24 16.29 17.26 16.80
C ASN A 24 15.68 15.87 16.54
N PRO A 25 15.46 15.01 17.55
CA PRO A 25 14.95 13.64 17.34
C PRO A 25 13.62 13.60 16.58
N ARG A 26 12.86 14.70 16.64
CA ARG A 26 11.61 14.92 15.89
C ARG A 26 11.79 14.99 14.38
N THR A 27 12.89 15.58 13.88
CA THR A 27 13.13 15.65 12.43
C THR A 27 13.55 14.29 11.87
N CYS A 28 14.23 13.46 12.67
CA CYS A 28 14.61 12.10 12.27
C CYS A 28 13.38 11.18 12.11
N ALA A 29 12.47 11.19 13.09
CA ALA A 29 11.24 10.39 13.03
C ALA A 29 10.26 10.81 11.91
N ALA A 30 10.20 12.12 11.62
CA ALA A 30 9.40 12.63 10.50
C ALA A 30 9.97 12.18 9.14
N VAL A 31 11.29 12.17 8.99
CA VAL A 31 11.94 11.68 7.77
C VAL A 31 11.77 10.17 7.62
N GLU A 32 11.94 9.40 8.69
CA GLU A 32 11.77 7.94 8.69
C GLU A 32 10.34 7.51 8.30
N SER A 33 9.32 8.15 8.88
CA SER A 33 7.92 7.92 8.51
C SER A 33 7.60 8.32 7.07
N SER A 34 8.18 9.41 6.56
CA SER A 34 7.99 9.80 5.15
C SER A 34 8.63 8.81 4.17
N LEU A 35 9.77 8.21 4.52
CA LEU A 35 10.47 7.23 3.69
C LEU A 35 9.74 5.88 3.69
N SER A 36 9.24 5.43 4.85
CA SER A 36 8.49 4.17 4.93
C SER A 36 7.18 4.23 4.15
N VAL A 37 6.48 5.36 4.22
CA VAL A 37 5.26 5.63 3.46
C VAL A 37 5.53 5.62 1.95
N GLN A 38 6.59 6.29 1.50
CA GLN A 38 6.98 6.29 0.08
C GLN A 38 7.36 4.89 -0.41
N TYR A 39 8.08 4.13 0.41
CA TYR A 39 8.44 2.74 0.12
C TYR A 39 7.19 1.86 -0.06
N ARG A 40 6.23 1.92 0.89
CA ARG A 40 4.97 1.17 0.80
C ARG A 40 4.19 1.50 -0.47
N VAL A 41 4.14 2.78 -0.83
CA VAL A 41 3.52 3.23 -2.07
C VAL A 41 4.25 2.62 -3.27
N SER A 42 5.55 2.85 -3.42
CA SER A 42 6.36 2.36 -4.54
C SER A 42 6.27 0.84 -4.72
N GLU A 43 6.41 0.07 -3.64
CA GLU A 43 6.35 -1.38 -3.70
C GLU A 43 4.95 -1.89 -4.02
N SER A 44 3.90 -1.25 -3.50
CA SER A 44 2.52 -1.60 -3.87
C SER A 44 2.24 -1.32 -5.35
N GLN A 45 2.82 -0.25 -5.91
CA GLN A 45 2.74 0.02 -7.36
C GLN A 45 3.41 -1.07 -8.18
N ARG A 46 4.62 -1.49 -7.78
CA ARG A 46 5.34 -2.61 -8.40
C ARG A 46 4.50 -3.88 -8.41
N VAL A 47 3.93 -4.24 -7.27
CA VAL A 47 3.08 -5.43 -7.12
C VAL A 47 1.84 -5.37 -8.02
N LEU A 48 1.19 -4.20 -8.13
CA LEU A 48 0.05 -4.03 -9.02
C LEU A 48 0.46 -4.20 -10.50
N GLU A 49 1.57 -3.58 -10.91
CA GLU A 49 2.07 -3.67 -12.29
C GLU A 49 2.46 -5.10 -12.66
N GLU A 50 3.10 -5.83 -11.74
CA GLU A 50 3.42 -7.25 -11.91
C GLU A 50 2.18 -8.13 -11.94
N PHE A 51 1.18 -7.86 -11.10
CA PHE A 51 -0.08 -8.61 -11.11
C PHE A 51 -0.84 -8.41 -12.43
N VAL A 52 -0.91 -7.17 -12.91
CA VAL A 52 -1.48 -6.85 -14.24
C VAL A 52 -0.69 -7.58 -15.33
N GLY A 53 0.65 -7.55 -15.27
CA GLY A 53 1.51 -8.22 -16.23
C GLY A 53 1.36 -9.75 -16.23
N TYR A 54 1.13 -10.35 -15.07
CA TYR A 54 0.90 -11.79 -14.90
C TYR A 54 -0.43 -12.23 -15.52
N LEU A 55 -1.47 -11.40 -15.40
CA LEU A 55 -2.76 -11.62 -16.06
C LEU A 55 -2.62 -11.37 -17.57
N HIS A 56 -2.09 -12.34 -18.30
CA HIS A 56 -1.88 -12.27 -19.75
C HIS A 56 -3.09 -11.66 -20.48
N ARG A 57 -2.86 -10.62 -21.29
CA ARG A 57 -3.87 -9.89 -22.08
C ARG A 57 -4.90 -9.11 -21.24
N VAL A 58 -4.56 -8.72 -20.02
CA VAL A 58 -5.33 -7.79 -19.22
C VAL A 58 -4.56 -6.48 -19.06
N SER A 59 -5.19 -5.37 -19.38
CA SER A 59 -4.66 -4.02 -19.15
C SER A 59 -4.98 -3.51 -17.74
N LEU A 60 -4.21 -2.53 -17.28
CA LEU A 60 -4.50 -1.83 -16.01
C LEU A 60 -5.92 -1.24 -16.02
N ASP A 61 -6.35 -0.69 -17.15
CA ASP A 61 -7.69 -0.11 -17.32
C ASP A 61 -8.79 -1.17 -17.19
N GLU A 62 -8.56 -2.39 -17.69
CA GLU A 62 -9.53 -3.48 -17.54
C GLU A 62 -9.67 -3.88 -16.07
N ILE A 63 -8.57 -4.05 -15.33
CA ILE A 63 -8.63 -4.35 -13.89
C ILE A 63 -9.27 -3.19 -13.12
N ALA A 64 -8.87 -1.96 -13.42
CA ALA A 64 -9.44 -0.77 -12.83
C ALA A 64 -10.95 -0.65 -13.14
N SER A 65 -11.39 -1.09 -14.32
CA SER A 65 -12.79 -1.03 -14.73
C SER A 65 -13.66 -2.08 -14.05
N ALA A 66 -13.08 -3.25 -13.77
CA ALA A 66 -13.79 -4.42 -13.25
C ALA A 66 -13.66 -4.59 -11.72
N SER A 67 -12.80 -3.79 -11.08
CA SER A 67 -12.62 -3.80 -9.62
C SER A 67 -13.22 -2.56 -8.97
N LYS A 68 -13.73 -2.78 -7.75
CA LYS A 68 -14.18 -1.72 -6.84
C LYS A 68 -13.16 -1.45 -5.75
N VAL A 69 -12.44 -2.48 -5.29
CA VAL A 69 -11.35 -2.31 -4.31
C VAL A 69 -10.13 -3.11 -4.76
N LEU A 70 -8.96 -2.50 -4.58
CA LEU A 70 -7.67 -3.16 -4.69
C LEU A 70 -6.93 -3.00 -3.37
N ILE A 71 -6.45 -4.11 -2.83
CA ILE A 71 -5.57 -4.15 -1.65
C ILE A 71 -4.24 -4.73 -2.09
N LEU A 72 -3.16 -4.02 -1.78
CA LEU A 72 -1.81 -4.33 -2.21
C LEU A 72 -0.92 -4.30 -0.98
N ILE A 73 -0.35 -5.44 -0.62
CA ILE A 73 0.52 -5.58 0.57
C ILE A 73 1.82 -6.22 0.10
N PRO A 74 2.83 -5.41 -0.25
CA PRO A 74 4.13 -5.91 -0.67
C PRO A 74 4.90 -6.50 0.51
N ASN A 75 5.77 -7.47 0.24
CA ASN A 75 6.74 -8.01 1.20
C ASN A 75 6.13 -8.41 2.55
N ALA A 76 4.91 -8.96 2.56
CA ALA A 76 4.29 -9.48 3.77
C ALA A 76 5.17 -10.60 4.34
N ILE A 77 5.53 -10.47 5.62
CA ILE A 77 6.45 -11.36 6.33
C ILE A 77 5.63 -12.47 7.01
N GLU A 78 6.05 -13.71 6.80
CA GLU A 78 5.60 -14.84 7.62
C GLU A 78 6.60 -15.07 8.75
N GLU A 79 6.28 -14.62 9.98
CA GLU A 79 7.16 -14.86 11.13
C GLU A 79 6.90 -16.25 11.74
N SER A 80 7.95 -17.07 11.82
CA SER A 80 7.86 -18.48 12.23
C SER A 80 8.71 -18.81 13.46
N TYR A 81 8.46 -18.21 14.62
CA TYR A 81 9.11 -18.75 15.85
C TYR A 81 8.40 -18.53 17.18
N VAL A 82 7.74 -17.39 17.44
CA VAL A 82 7.12 -17.12 18.76
C VAL A 82 5.70 -16.59 18.66
N PHE A 83 5.42 -15.73 17.68
CA PHE A 83 4.09 -15.28 17.30
C PHE A 83 3.79 -15.86 15.92
N LYS A 84 3.01 -16.94 15.85
CA LYS A 84 2.64 -17.60 14.59
C LYS A 84 1.67 -16.70 13.80
N GLY A 85 2.20 -15.72 13.09
CA GLY A 85 1.40 -14.73 12.40
C GLY A 85 2.05 -14.23 11.12
N GLN A 86 1.20 -13.86 10.18
CA GLN A 86 1.60 -13.10 9.00
C GLN A 86 1.46 -11.62 9.33
N HIS A 87 2.47 -10.82 9.02
CA HIS A 87 2.40 -9.37 9.16
C HIS A 87 2.81 -8.71 7.85
N GLY A 88 2.00 -7.77 7.37
CA GLY A 88 2.33 -7.00 6.18
C GLY A 88 1.75 -5.61 6.24
N GLU A 89 2.42 -4.66 5.58
CA GLU A 89 1.96 -3.29 5.46
C GLU A 89 1.74 -2.95 3.98
N GLY A 90 0.68 -2.22 3.69
CA GLY A 90 0.31 -1.95 2.32
C GLY A 90 -0.68 -0.82 2.18
N VAL A 91 -1.39 -0.82 1.06
CA VAL A 91 -2.37 0.18 0.69
C VAL A 91 -3.67 -0.44 0.22
N MET A 92 -4.75 0.31 0.40
CA MET A 92 -6.07 0.06 -0.16
C MET A 92 -6.45 1.20 -1.09
N LEU A 93 -6.99 0.85 -2.26
CA LEU A 93 -7.55 1.75 -3.24
C LEU A 93 -9.02 1.43 -3.43
N TYR A 94 -9.85 2.45 -3.61
CA TYR A 94 -11.28 2.28 -3.86
C TYR A 94 -11.75 3.06 -5.07
N ARG A 95 -12.60 2.45 -5.89
CA ARG A 95 -13.24 3.09 -7.02
C ARG A 95 -14.67 3.53 -6.69
N SER A 96 -14.83 4.84 -6.59
CA SER A 96 -16.12 5.50 -6.42
C SER A 96 -17.09 5.19 -7.56
N ASP A 97 -18.37 5.41 -7.32
CA ASP A 97 -19.43 5.10 -8.29
C ASP A 97 -19.41 6.01 -9.53
N ASN A 98 -18.80 7.19 -9.41
CA ASN A 98 -18.48 8.07 -10.54
C ASN A 98 -17.31 7.57 -11.40
N GLY A 99 -16.70 6.43 -11.05
CA GLY A 99 -15.58 5.82 -11.76
C GLY A 99 -14.20 6.28 -11.29
N SER A 100 -14.10 7.26 -10.38
CA SER A 100 -12.82 7.75 -9.87
C SER A 100 -12.28 6.89 -8.74
N TRP A 101 -10.98 6.61 -8.80
CA TRP A 101 -10.17 5.96 -7.79
C TRP A 101 -9.73 6.96 -6.72
N ASN A 102 -9.94 6.56 -5.47
CA ASN A 102 -9.54 7.22 -4.25
C ASN A 102 -8.47 6.38 -3.54
N GLY A 103 -7.62 7.04 -2.76
CA GLY A 103 -6.52 6.41 -2.03
C GLY A 103 -5.16 7.04 -2.34
N PRO A 104 -4.06 6.42 -1.87
CA PRO A 104 -4.02 5.19 -1.07
C PRO A 104 -4.47 5.41 0.39
N ALA A 105 -5.28 4.50 0.93
CA ALA A 105 -5.46 4.36 2.37
C ALA A 105 -4.44 3.34 2.89
N PHE A 106 -3.66 3.70 3.90
CA PHE A 106 -2.62 2.84 4.46
C PHE A 106 -3.22 1.83 5.43
N ILE A 107 -2.82 0.57 5.30
CA ILE A 107 -3.32 -0.54 6.09
C ILE A 107 -2.21 -1.49 6.51
N SER A 108 -2.47 -2.26 7.56
CA SER A 108 -1.67 -3.38 8.02
C SER A 108 -2.52 -4.65 8.06
N LEU A 109 -1.90 -5.77 7.70
CA LEU A 109 -2.49 -7.10 7.78
C LEU A 109 -1.82 -7.88 8.91
N PHE A 110 -2.64 -8.57 9.70
CA PHE A 110 -2.25 -9.50 10.74
C PHE A 110 -3.00 -10.81 10.51
N GLY A 111 -2.34 -11.78 9.90
CA GLY A 111 -2.88 -13.11 9.60
C GLY A 111 -2.53 -14.13 10.67
N LYS A 112 -3.37 -15.15 10.82
CA LYS A 112 -3.03 -16.38 11.55
C LYS A 112 -2.52 -17.39 10.52
N SER A 113 -1.28 -17.83 10.62
CA SER A 113 -0.77 -18.85 9.70
C SER A 113 -1.48 -20.19 9.97
N SER A 114 -2.21 -20.70 8.98
CA SER A 114 -2.93 -21.98 9.10
C SER A 114 -2.00 -23.17 8.86
N ASP A 115 -1.04 -23.07 7.94
CA ASP A 115 -0.28 -24.23 7.48
C ASP A 115 1.14 -23.86 7.01
N TRP A 116 2.12 -24.71 7.38
CA TRP A 116 3.37 -24.97 6.65
C TRP A 116 4.66 -24.15 6.94
N ASN A 117 5.59 -24.84 7.62
CA ASN A 117 7.07 -24.78 7.58
C ASN A 117 7.82 -23.43 7.62
N SER A 118 8.27 -23.10 8.84
CA SER A 118 9.63 -22.62 9.21
C SER A 118 10.53 -22.09 8.09
N ALA A 119 10.18 -20.94 7.52
CA ALA A 119 11.09 -20.09 6.76
C ALA A 119 10.57 -18.65 6.86
N ASP A 120 11.45 -17.70 7.19
CA ASP A 120 11.17 -16.26 7.10
C ASP A 120 11.00 -15.90 5.62
N THR A 121 9.82 -16.20 5.07
CA THR A 121 9.50 -15.98 3.66
C THR A 121 8.71 -14.70 3.57
N THR A 122 9.09 -13.84 2.63
CA THR A 122 8.31 -12.66 2.26
C THR A 122 7.52 -12.95 0.99
N ALA A 123 6.28 -12.48 0.92
CA ALA A 123 5.44 -12.63 -0.25
C ALA A 123 4.62 -11.37 -0.52
N ASP A 124 4.32 -11.10 -1.78
CA ASP A 124 3.43 -9.99 -2.13
C ASP A 124 1.98 -10.48 -2.12
N LEU A 125 1.09 -9.76 -1.43
CA LEU A 125 -0.34 -10.08 -1.42
C LEU A 125 -1.11 -9.08 -2.28
N VAL A 126 -2.01 -9.61 -3.10
CA VAL A 126 -2.96 -8.82 -3.90
C VAL A 126 -4.36 -9.29 -3.57
N MET A 127 -5.26 -8.36 -3.27
CA MET A 127 -6.68 -8.66 -3.12
C MET A 127 -7.52 -7.78 -4.02
N VAL A 128 -8.45 -8.43 -4.73
CA VAL A 128 -9.35 -7.77 -5.68
C VAL A 128 -10.79 -8.00 -5.25
N LEU A 129 -11.53 -6.91 -5.07
CA LEU A 129 -12.97 -6.95 -4.87
C LEU A 129 -13.67 -6.37 -6.11
N PRO A 130 -14.39 -7.18 -6.90
CA PRO A 130 -15.06 -6.73 -8.12
C PRO A 130 -16.32 -5.87 -7.85
N SER A 131 -16.98 -6.10 -6.71
CA SER A 131 -18.31 -5.56 -6.41
C SER A 131 -18.29 -4.62 -5.20
N ALA A 132 -19.17 -3.62 -5.21
CA ALA A 132 -19.40 -2.77 -4.04
C ALA A 132 -20.24 -3.47 -2.94
N ALA A 133 -20.79 -4.66 -3.25
CA ALA A 133 -21.56 -5.44 -2.29
C ALA A 133 -20.66 -5.92 -1.14
N GLY A 134 -21.04 -5.59 0.10
CA GLY A 134 -20.28 -5.99 1.29
C GLY A 134 -19.05 -5.12 1.56
N MET A 135 -19.05 -3.87 1.10
CA MET A 135 -17.98 -2.91 1.32
C MET A 135 -17.96 -2.27 2.71
N ASP A 136 -19.07 -2.29 3.44
CA ASP A 136 -19.18 -1.63 4.75
C ASP A 136 -18.03 -1.99 5.72
N PRO A 137 -17.56 -3.25 5.81
CA PRO A 137 -16.42 -3.62 6.65
C PRO A 137 -15.09 -2.96 6.21
N LEU A 138 -14.89 -2.71 4.92
CA LEU A 138 -13.66 -2.09 4.39
C LEU A 138 -13.52 -0.62 4.77
N LEU A 139 -14.65 0.02 5.10
CA LEU A 139 -14.68 1.38 5.58
C LEU A 139 -14.47 1.47 7.10
N GLN A 140 -14.41 0.34 7.80
CA GLN A 140 -14.14 0.31 9.23
C GLN A 140 -12.64 0.42 9.51
N HIS A 141 -12.30 0.87 10.71
CA HIS A 141 -10.90 0.93 11.17
C HIS A 141 -10.22 -0.44 11.19
N ARG A 142 -11.00 -1.52 11.30
CA ARG A 142 -10.53 -2.89 11.38
C ARG A 142 -11.62 -3.85 10.90
N PHE A 143 -11.25 -4.85 10.11
CA PHE A 143 -12.13 -5.93 9.69
C PHE A 143 -11.38 -7.25 9.57
N ILE A 144 -12.12 -8.36 9.62
CA ILE A 144 -11.60 -9.72 9.54
C ILE A 144 -12.05 -10.38 8.23
N LEU A 145 -11.08 -10.84 7.45
CA LEU A 145 -11.32 -11.65 6.24
C LEU A 145 -12.01 -12.96 6.60
N GLY A 146 -13.02 -13.36 5.83
CA GLY A 146 -13.84 -14.55 6.06
C GLY A 146 -14.94 -14.40 7.10
N SER A 147 -14.77 -13.51 8.10
CA SER A 147 -15.77 -13.23 9.13
C SER A 147 -16.64 -12.03 8.76
N ASP A 148 -16.01 -10.87 8.59
CA ASP A 148 -16.71 -9.60 8.37
C ASP A 148 -16.95 -9.37 6.87
N ILE A 149 -15.99 -9.80 6.05
CA ILE A 149 -16.07 -9.76 4.59
C ILE A 149 -15.67 -11.11 4.02
N ARG A 150 -16.43 -11.61 3.04
CA ARG A 150 -16.15 -12.91 2.42
C ARG A 150 -14.88 -12.80 1.57
N SER A 151 -13.95 -13.74 1.75
CA SER A 151 -12.76 -13.89 0.91
C SER A 151 -12.61 -15.34 0.44
N VAL A 152 -12.04 -15.50 -0.75
CA VAL A 152 -11.70 -16.79 -1.34
C VAL A 152 -10.38 -16.69 -2.10
N ALA A 153 -9.64 -17.79 -2.13
CA ALA A 153 -8.48 -17.92 -3.00
C ALA A 153 -8.87 -17.69 -4.46
N GLY A 154 -8.18 -16.76 -5.13
CA GLY A 154 -8.43 -16.45 -6.53
C GLY A 154 -7.68 -17.39 -7.50
N TYR A 155 -8.17 -17.51 -8.71
CA TYR A 155 -7.42 -18.08 -9.83
C TYR A 155 -6.93 -16.92 -10.71
N PRO A 156 -5.62 -16.80 -11.02
CA PRO A 156 -5.08 -15.64 -11.73
C PRO A 156 -5.42 -15.69 -13.23
N ALA A 157 -6.71 -15.53 -13.51
CA ALA A 157 -7.28 -15.48 -14.84
C ALA A 157 -8.33 -14.38 -14.87
N LYS A 158 -8.39 -13.69 -16.02
CA LYS A 158 -9.36 -12.60 -16.28
C LYS A 158 -10.79 -12.96 -15.86
N SER A 159 -11.23 -14.18 -16.16
CA SER A 159 -12.60 -14.65 -15.87
C SER A 159 -12.91 -14.75 -14.37
N ASP A 160 -11.92 -15.02 -13.53
CA ASP A 160 -12.13 -15.08 -12.08
C ASP A 160 -11.98 -13.70 -11.44
N VAL A 161 -10.93 -12.95 -11.81
CA VAL A 161 -10.69 -11.59 -11.29
C VAL A 161 -11.87 -10.66 -11.62
N PHE A 162 -12.53 -10.83 -12.78
CA PHE A 162 -13.65 -10.00 -13.22
C PHE A 162 -15.02 -10.65 -12.97
N SER A 163 -15.06 -11.73 -12.19
CA SER A 163 -16.33 -12.35 -11.82
C SER A 163 -17.18 -11.35 -11.03
N SER A 164 -18.46 -11.22 -11.37
CA SER A 164 -19.41 -10.34 -10.66
C SER A 164 -19.76 -10.82 -9.24
N ASP A 165 -19.18 -11.95 -8.80
CA ASP A 165 -19.48 -12.62 -7.54
C ASP A 165 -18.68 -12.05 -6.34
N PRO A 166 -19.28 -11.85 -5.14
CA PRO A 166 -18.77 -10.93 -4.12
C PRO A 166 -17.56 -11.31 -3.25
N PRO A 167 -17.00 -12.54 -3.16
CA PRO A 167 -15.89 -12.67 -2.24
C PRO A 167 -14.66 -11.98 -2.80
N ILE A 168 -13.93 -11.27 -1.92
CA ILE A 168 -12.60 -10.76 -2.22
C ILE A 168 -11.76 -11.93 -2.75
N ARG A 169 -11.15 -11.75 -3.93
CA ARG A 169 -10.18 -12.69 -4.48
C ARG A 169 -8.81 -12.38 -3.90
N THR A 170 -8.22 -13.35 -3.22
CA THR A 170 -6.91 -13.20 -2.59
C THR A 170 -5.84 -13.99 -3.35
N PHE A 171 -4.75 -13.31 -3.65
CA PHE A 171 -3.60 -13.82 -4.38
C PHE A 171 -2.32 -13.55 -3.59
N LEU A 172 -1.38 -14.47 -3.70
CA LEU A 172 -0.04 -14.39 -3.14
C LEU A 172 0.95 -14.55 -4.29
N ARG A 173 2.01 -13.73 -4.31
CA ARG A 173 3.14 -13.86 -5.23
C ARG A 173 4.34 -14.46 -4.52
N GLN A 174 4.88 -15.54 -5.09
CA GLN A 174 6.17 -16.14 -4.72
C GLN A 174 6.92 -16.46 -6.01
N ASP A 175 8.22 -16.13 -6.07
CA ASP A 175 9.10 -16.45 -7.20
C ASP A 175 8.48 -16.16 -8.58
N ASP A 176 7.92 -14.96 -8.75
CA ASP A 176 7.24 -14.48 -9.98
C ASP A 176 5.91 -15.17 -10.36
N ILE A 177 5.38 -16.03 -9.50
CA ILE A 177 4.11 -16.73 -9.72
C ILE A 177 3.06 -16.20 -8.76
N PHE A 178 1.88 -15.86 -9.28
CA PHE A 178 0.70 -15.60 -8.47
C PHE A 178 -0.11 -16.89 -8.28
N ILE A 179 -0.47 -17.17 -7.03
CA ILE A 179 -1.34 -18.29 -6.64
C ILE A 179 -2.47 -17.78 -5.77
N GLY A 180 -3.62 -18.44 -5.86
CA GLY A 180 -4.72 -18.20 -4.94
C GLY A 180 -4.37 -18.68 -3.53
N VAL A 181 -4.60 -17.85 -2.53
CA VAL A 181 -4.37 -18.19 -1.12
C VAL A 181 -5.63 -17.89 -0.31
N ASP A 182 -5.95 -18.73 0.68
CA ASP A 182 -6.98 -18.40 1.66
C ASP A 182 -6.39 -17.58 2.80
N LEU A 183 -6.95 -16.40 3.06
CA LEU A 183 -6.55 -15.50 4.14
C LEU A 183 -7.64 -15.35 5.22
N ASN A 184 -8.65 -16.22 5.21
CA ASN A 184 -9.73 -16.21 6.20
C ASN A 184 -9.17 -16.24 7.63
N GLY A 185 -9.69 -15.35 8.49
CA GLY A 185 -9.21 -15.11 9.84
C GLY A 185 -8.13 -14.04 9.96
N SER A 186 -7.60 -13.52 8.84
CA SER A 186 -6.68 -12.39 8.87
C SER A 186 -7.40 -11.09 9.19
N VAL A 187 -6.77 -10.29 10.03
CA VAL A 187 -7.22 -8.96 10.40
C VAL A 187 -6.57 -7.95 9.47
N ILE A 188 -7.36 -7.09 8.85
CA ILE A 188 -6.86 -5.88 8.20
C ILE A 188 -7.26 -4.70 9.08
N GLN A 189 -6.30 -3.82 9.33
CA GLN A 189 -6.46 -2.64 10.17
C GLN A 189 -5.90 -1.42 9.45
N GLU A 190 -6.54 -0.26 9.62
CA GLU A 190 -6.01 0.99 9.10
C GLU A 190 -4.73 1.42 9.84
N ASP A 191 -3.86 2.11 9.11
CA ASP A 191 -2.66 2.74 9.64
C ASP A 191 -2.83 4.27 9.63
N LEU A 192 -3.38 4.78 10.74
CA LEU A 192 -3.65 6.20 10.92
C LEU A 192 -2.38 7.06 10.91
N GLU A 193 -1.26 6.53 11.39
CA GLU A 193 -0.01 7.28 11.43
C GLU A 193 0.61 7.39 10.03
N ALA A 194 0.56 6.32 9.23
CA ALA A 194 0.97 6.38 7.82
C ALA A 194 0.03 7.26 6.99
N ASN A 195 -1.29 7.17 7.19
CA ASN A 195 -2.25 8.08 6.58
C ASN A 195 -1.92 9.55 6.91
N LYS A 196 -1.67 9.84 8.18
CA LYS A 196 -1.31 11.19 8.63
C LYS A 196 0.02 11.67 8.08
N ALA A 197 1.02 10.79 8.00
CA ALA A 197 2.30 11.10 7.40
C ALA A 197 2.17 11.41 5.90
N TYR A 198 1.32 10.66 5.18
CA TYR A 198 1.11 10.84 3.74
C TYR A 198 0.27 12.08 3.42
N TYR A 199 -0.90 12.23 4.05
CA TYR A 199 -1.85 13.31 3.74
C TYR A 199 -1.59 14.59 4.54
N THR A 200 -0.65 14.57 5.50
CA THR A 200 -0.41 15.66 6.47
C THR A 200 -1.65 16.02 7.32
N GLN A 201 -2.64 15.13 7.33
CA GLN A 201 -3.93 15.26 8.01
C GLN A 201 -4.30 13.92 8.65
N ALA A 202 -4.90 13.95 9.83
CA ALA A 202 -5.36 12.73 10.50
C ALA A 202 -6.63 12.21 9.82
N LEU A 203 -6.46 11.50 8.70
CA LEU A 203 -7.53 10.92 7.91
C LEU A 203 -7.66 9.41 8.20
N THR A 204 -8.89 8.96 8.36
CA THR A 204 -9.22 7.53 8.47
C THR A 204 -9.28 6.90 7.08
N SER A 205 -9.23 5.57 7.01
CA SER A 205 -9.49 4.86 5.75
C SER A 205 -10.87 5.21 5.19
N HIS A 206 -11.88 5.38 6.04
CA HIS A 206 -13.21 5.84 5.61
C HIS A 206 -13.14 7.21 4.90
N ASP A 207 -12.44 8.18 5.48
CA ASP A 207 -12.35 9.54 4.90
C ASP A 207 -11.67 9.52 3.53
N ILE A 208 -10.55 8.79 3.42
CA ILE A 208 -9.77 8.65 2.20
C ILE A 208 -10.59 7.93 1.12
N LEU A 209 -11.17 6.78 1.44
CA LEU A 209 -11.87 5.94 0.46
C LEU A 209 -13.20 6.57 0.02
N THR A 210 -13.91 7.30 0.89
CA THR A 210 -15.14 8.02 0.48
C THR A 210 -14.87 9.32 -0.27
N GLY A 211 -13.60 9.68 -0.51
CA GLY A 211 -13.21 10.85 -1.29
C GLY A 211 -13.45 12.18 -0.56
N LYS A 212 -13.68 12.17 0.75
CA LYS A 212 -13.75 13.38 1.55
C LYS A 212 -12.32 13.88 1.80
N HIS A 213 -11.96 14.94 1.08
CA HIS A 213 -10.67 15.66 1.18
C HIS A 213 -9.47 14.92 0.59
N LEU A 214 -9.34 15.00 -0.75
CA LEU A 214 -8.13 14.57 -1.46
C LEU A 214 -7.40 15.80 -2.02
N SER A 215 -6.63 16.47 -1.18
CA SER A 215 -5.43 17.15 -1.70
C SER A 215 -4.34 16.09 -1.66
N PRO A 216 -3.74 15.70 -2.80
CA PRO A 216 -2.60 14.79 -2.79
C PRO A 216 -1.55 15.33 -1.82
N GLY A 217 -0.98 14.45 -0.99
CA GLY A 217 0.10 14.82 -0.07
C GLY A 217 1.24 15.54 -0.79
N PRO A 218 2.08 16.31 -0.06
CA PRO A 218 3.24 16.95 -0.65
C PRO A 218 4.12 15.85 -1.27
N ASP A 219 4.38 15.96 -2.58
CA ASP A 219 5.08 15.00 -3.43
C ASP A 219 4.21 13.88 -4.04
N SER A 220 3.27 14.26 -4.91
CA SER A 220 2.40 13.41 -5.73
C SER A 220 3.11 12.54 -6.79
N GLY A 221 4.32 12.06 -6.51
CA GLY A 221 5.13 11.16 -7.34
C GLY A 221 4.95 9.66 -7.06
N GLY A 222 4.11 9.27 -6.09
CA GLY A 222 3.80 7.86 -5.77
C GLY A 222 2.58 7.33 -6.54
N PHE A 223 1.50 6.97 -5.83
CA PHE A 223 0.25 6.45 -6.42
C PHE A 223 -0.53 7.44 -7.27
N GLY A 224 -0.27 8.75 -7.17
CA GLY A 224 -0.96 9.78 -7.96
C GLY A 224 -0.91 9.49 -9.45
N GLY A 225 0.23 9.03 -9.99
CA GLY A 225 0.36 8.65 -11.39
C GLY A 225 -0.45 7.41 -11.78
N ILE A 226 -0.54 6.40 -10.91
CA ILE A 226 -1.37 5.20 -11.17
C ILE A 226 -2.85 5.53 -11.04
N ILE A 227 -3.25 6.25 -10.00
CA ILE A 227 -4.64 6.70 -9.82
C ILE A 227 -5.05 7.59 -11.00
N THR A 228 -4.17 8.47 -11.49
CA THR A 228 -4.42 9.28 -12.69
C THR A 228 -4.59 8.40 -13.94
N ARG A 229 -3.75 7.37 -14.12
CA ARG A 229 -3.91 6.39 -15.21
C ARG A 229 -5.24 5.63 -15.09
N MET A 230 -5.55 5.10 -13.91
CA MET A 230 -6.77 4.36 -13.61
C MET A 230 -8.05 5.22 -13.71
N ASN A 231 -7.92 6.54 -13.51
CA ASN A 231 -9.02 7.49 -13.66
C ASN A 231 -9.24 7.94 -15.11
N GLY A 232 -8.29 7.65 -16.02
CA GLY A 232 -8.26 8.22 -17.36
C GLY A 232 -8.03 9.73 -17.30
N PHE A 233 -7.04 10.25 -18.04
CA PHE A 233 -6.76 11.69 -18.11
C PHE A 233 -8.02 12.52 -18.46
N PRO A 234 -8.54 13.40 -17.57
CA PRO A 234 -9.56 14.37 -17.97
C PRO A 234 -8.96 15.56 -18.76
N GLU A 235 -7.64 15.77 -18.69
CA GLU A 235 -6.97 16.97 -19.22
C GLU A 235 -6.60 16.92 -20.71
N PHE A 236 -6.62 15.75 -21.36
CA PHE A 236 -6.27 15.67 -22.79
C PHE A 236 -7.38 16.24 -23.69
N GLU A 237 -8.65 16.09 -23.31
CA GLU A 237 -9.80 16.65 -24.03
C GLU A 237 -9.82 18.19 -24.00
N GLN A 238 -9.45 18.80 -22.86
CA GLN A 238 -9.44 20.27 -22.72
C GLN A 238 -8.26 20.93 -23.47
N THR A 239 -7.19 20.18 -23.71
CA THR A 239 -6.03 20.69 -24.45
C THR A 239 -6.30 20.69 -25.96
N MET A 240 -7.12 19.77 -26.46
CA MET A 240 -7.55 19.73 -27.87
C MET A 240 -8.57 20.83 -28.21
N GLN A 241 -9.49 21.16 -27.30
CA GLN A 241 -10.48 22.25 -27.51
C GLN A 241 -9.90 23.67 -27.43
N ARG A 242 -8.65 23.84 -26.99
CA ARG A 242 -7.97 25.15 -26.97
C ARG A 242 -7.16 25.41 -28.25
N VAL A 243 -7.06 24.43 -29.15
CA VAL A 243 -6.26 24.52 -30.38
C VAL A 243 -7.15 24.67 -31.64
N GLU A 244 -8.47 24.77 -31.47
CA GLU A 244 -9.39 25.26 -32.51
C GLU A 244 -9.70 26.75 -32.33
#